data_AF-A0A2S6REV3-F1
#
_entry.id   AF-A0A2S6REV3-F1
#
_cell.length_a   1.000
_cell.length_b   1.000
_cell.length_c   1.000
_cell.angle_alpha   90.00
_cell.angle_beta   90.00
_cell.angle_gamma   90.00
#
_symmetry.space_group_name_H-M   'P 1'
#
loop_
_entity.id
_entity.type
_entity.pdbx_description
1 polymer ?
#
loop_
_entity_poly.entity_id
_entity_poly.type
_entity_poly.pdbx_seq_one_letter_code
_entity_poly.pdbx_strand_id
1 'polypeptide(L)'
;MSTHYHELEQRFRRMANLGGAAAVLQWDWAAVMPTGGAAARSAQLTELDLIQHECMADPKMADLFDTAEATRDDLEPWQNANLSEMRLRWRHANALPADLVEAFSKAASACEMVWREARPSSDFNAFCQAFAPLLVLIREKAEAKSAALGLAPYDALIDGYDPGFRTAEIDGIFADLGTFLPEFLAQVLEKQAREPAPLRPTGPFPVAHQRALSKTLMGHIGFDFDHGRLDESHHPFCGGVPEDVRITTRYDESDFASSVMAVLHETGHALYERGLPEDWRGQPVGEARSMSLHESQSLLMEMQACRSGEFFKFAAPLMQDAFDSLDSAAAAAAFAPENLHRMAVHVAPGFIRVDADEVTYPAHIMLRYRLEKAMISGDLQAQDLPDAWQQGMQEFLGLTPKNHAEGCLQDIHWAGGDIGYFPSYTLGALIAAQLFASASREIDGLPAALAEGAFAPLLAWLGKAVHSQASRYSSHELIERATGSPLSADAFKAHLKMRYLG
;
A
#
# COMPACT_ATOMS: atom_id res chain seq x y z
N MET A 1 27.00 -22.42 -15.85
CA MET A 1 26.13 -21.89 -14.78
C MET A 1 26.84 -22.06 -13.45
N SER A 2 27.01 -20.97 -12.70
CA SER A 2 27.79 -20.92 -11.46
C SER A 2 27.10 -21.76 -10.36
N THR A 3 27.82 -22.73 -9.77
CA THR A 3 27.29 -23.61 -8.72
C THR A 3 26.84 -22.84 -7.47
N HIS A 4 27.43 -21.67 -7.20
CA HIS A 4 27.13 -20.85 -6.01
C HIS A 4 25.83 -20.07 -6.17
N TYR A 5 25.54 -19.56 -7.37
CA TYR A 5 24.26 -18.93 -7.66
C TYR A 5 23.10 -19.90 -7.48
N HIS A 6 23.22 -21.14 -7.98
CA HIS A 6 22.19 -22.15 -7.80
C HIS A 6 21.96 -22.55 -6.33
N GLU A 7 23.02 -22.55 -5.51
CA GLU A 7 22.88 -22.74 -4.06
C GLU A 7 22.11 -21.58 -3.41
N LEU A 8 22.38 -20.32 -3.81
CA LEU A 8 21.59 -19.16 -3.37
C LEU A 8 20.13 -19.30 -3.79
N GLU A 9 19.84 -19.66 -5.05
CA GLU A 9 18.46 -19.88 -5.51
C GLU A 9 17.71 -20.91 -4.67
N GLN A 10 18.37 -22.04 -4.33
CA GLN A 10 17.77 -23.07 -3.49
C GLN A 10 17.46 -22.58 -2.07
N ARG A 11 18.38 -21.80 -1.48
CA ARG A 11 18.20 -21.20 -0.15
C ARG A 11 17.06 -20.19 -0.13
N PHE A 12 17.02 -19.30 -1.10
CA PHE A 12 15.93 -18.32 -1.21
C PHE A 12 14.58 -18.99 -1.52
N ARG A 13 14.54 -20.05 -2.33
CA ARG A 13 13.32 -20.84 -2.53
C ARG A 13 12.81 -21.48 -1.26
N ARG A 14 13.72 -22.01 -0.43
CA ARG A 14 13.35 -22.54 0.90
C ARG A 14 12.73 -21.44 1.77
N MET A 15 13.37 -20.27 1.84
CA MET A 15 12.83 -19.13 2.61
C MET A 15 11.48 -18.67 2.07
N ALA A 16 11.31 -18.57 0.75
CA ALA A 16 10.04 -18.19 0.15
C ALA A 16 8.90 -19.16 0.49
N ASN A 17 9.17 -20.48 0.52
CA ASN A 17 8.17 -21.47 0.92
C ASN A 17 7.77 -21.33 2.41
N LEU A 18 8.73 -21.02 3.29
CA LEU A 18 8.46 -20.76 4.70
C LEU A 18 7.65 -19.47 4.87
N GLY A 19 8.02 -18.41 4.15
CA GLY A 19 7.31 -17.14 4.11
C GLY A 19 5.88 -17.29 3.60
N GLY A 20 5.66 -18.10 2.55
CA GLY A 20 4.32 -18.40 2.04
C GLY A 20 3.44 -19.13 3.06
N ALA A 21 4.00 -20.08 3.81
CA ALA A 21 3.30 -20.72 4.92
C ALA A 21 2.95 -19.71 6.03
N ALA A 22 3.89 -18.83 6.38
CA ALA A 22 3.66 -17.77 7.35
C ALA A 22 2.55 -16.80 6.88
N ALA A 23 2.53 -16.42 5.61
CA ALA A 23 1.51 -15.54 5.03
C ALA A 23 0.09 -16.14 5.15
N VAL A 24 -0.07 -17.45 4.90
CA VAL A 24 -1.36 -18.14 5.11
C VAL A 24 -1.77 -18.17 6.59
N LEU A 25 -0.82 -18.41 7.50
CA LEU A 25 -1.07 -18.38 8.94
C LEU A 25 -1.42 -16.97 9.45
N GLN A 26 -0.83 -15.92 8.89
CA GLN A 26 -1.17 -14.52 9.17
C GLN A 26 -2.57 -14.19 8.66
N TRP A 27 -2.91 -14.57 7.43
CA TRP A 27 -4.28 -14.43 6.92
C TRP A 27 -5.29 -15.15 7.81
N ASP A 28 -5.00 -16.39 8.22
CA ASP A 28 -5.91 -17.17 9.05
C ASP A 28 -6.12 -16.48 10.39
N TRP A 29 -5.06 -15.91 10.99
CA TRP A 29 -5.15 -15.14 12.23
C TRP A 29 -6.14 -14.00 12.04
N ALA A 30 -5.96 -13.20 11.00
CA ALA A 30 -6.73 -11.98 10.78
C ALA A 30 -8.20 -12.23 10.40
N ALA A 31 -8.52 -13.36 9.76
CA ALA A 31 -9.82 -13.60 9.17
C ALA A 31 -10.70 -14.65 9.90
N VAL A 32 -10.16 -15.83 10.20
CA VAL A 32 -11.00 -16.99 10.59
C VAL A 32 -10.59 -17.67 11.90
N MET A 33 -9.38 -17.41 12.41
CA MET A 33 -8.85 -18.05 13.61
C MET A 33 -9.70 -17.73 14.85
N PRO A 34 -10.11 -18.73 15.66
CA PRO A 34 -10.73 -18.49 16.95
C PRO A 34 -9.80 -17.71 17.90
N THR A 35 -10.37 -16.80 18.70
CA THR A 35 -9.60 -15.92 19.61
C THR A 35 -8.71 -16.67 20.61
N GLY A 36 -9.10 -17.88 21.03
CA GLY A 36 -8.29 -18.74 21.91
C GLY A 36 -7.03 -19.33 21.27
N GLY A 37 -6.83 -19.18 19.95
CA GLY A 37 -5.69 -19.72 19.21
C GLY A 37 -4.44 -18.84 19.20
N ALA A 38 -4.53 -17.59 19.69
CA ALA A 38 -3.49 -16.57 19.51
C ALA A 38 -2.09 -17.00 19.98
N ALA A 39 -1.98 -17.65 21.14
CA ALA A 39 -0.68 -18.09 21.66
C ALA A 39 -0.01 -19.17 20.79
N ALA A 40 -0.80 -20.14 20.30
CA ALA A 40 -0.29 -21.18 19.41
C ALA A 40 0.10 -20.60 18.05
N ARG A 41 -0.72 -19.72 17.49
CA ARG A 41 -0.43 -19.05 16.22
C ARG A 41 0.81 -18.17 16.29
N SER A 42 0.96 -17.40 17.36
CA SER A 42 2.14 -16.60 17.60
C SER A 42 3.40 -17.48 17.66
N ALA A 43 3.38 -18.59 18.39
CA ALA A 43 4.52 -19.51 18.45
C ALA A 43 4.88 -20.12 17.09
N GLN A 44 3.88 -20.49 16.27
CA GLN A 44 4.10 -21.01 14.91
C GLN A 44 4.79 -20.00 14.00
N LEU A 45 4.30 -18.75 14.00
CA LEU A 45 4.87 -17.68 13.18
C LEU A 45 6.29 -17.34 13.64
N THR A 46 6.51 -17.24 14.95
CA THR A 46 7.85 -17.01 15.52
C THR A 46 8.86 -18.08 15.10
N GLU A 47 8.48 -19.36 15.13
CA GLU A 47 9.38 -20.44 14.69
C GLU A 47 9.71 -20.33 13.19
N LEU A 48 8.73 -20.02 12.34
CA LEU A 48 8.96 -19.82 10.91
C LEU A 48 9.89 -18.64 10.64
N ASP A 49 9.73 -17.54 11.37
CA ASP A 49 10.59 -16.37 11.28
C ASP A 49 12.02 -16.67 11.74
N LEU A 50 12.18 -17.45 12.82
CA LEU A 50 13.50 -17.90 13.29
C LEU A 50 14.21 -18.75 12.25
N ILE A 51 13.55 -19.73 11.64
CA ILE A 51 14.15 -20.58 10.61
C ILE A 51 14.56 -19.75 9.38
N GLN A 52 13.74 -18.78 8.97
CA GLN A 52 14.09 -17.88 7.87
C GLN A 52 15.29 -17.01 8.22
N HIS A 53 15.33 -16.46 9.44
CA HIS A 53 16.46 -15.67 9.93
C HIS A 53 17.76 -16.48 9.96
N GLU A 54 17.73 -17.71 10.48
CA GLU A 54 18.88 -18.64 10.48
C GLU A 54 19.40 -18.91 9.07
N CYS A 55 18.50 -19.06 8.09
CA CYS A 55 18.90 -19.24 6.68
C CYS A 55 19.60 -17.99 6.12
N MET A 56 19.12 -16.80 6.47
CA MET A 56 19.69 -15.53 6.01
C MET A 56 21.03 -15.20 6.69
N ALA A 57 21.16 -15.56 7.97
CA ALA A 57 22.34 -15.33 8.80
C ALA A 57 23.40 -16.44 8.69
N ASP A 58 23.19 -17.47 7.86
CA ASP A 58 24.18 -18.54 7.65
C ASP A 58 25.53 -17.92 7.23
N PRO A 59 26.64 -18.20 7.96
CA PRO A 59 27.96 -17.64 7.66
C PRO A 59 28.45 -17.88 6.23
N LYS A 60 27.91 -18.89 5.53
CA LYS A 60 28.24 -19.17 4.13
C LYS A 60 27.64 -18.15 3.16
N MET A 61 26.61 -17.41 3.54
CA MET A 61 25.92 -16.48 2.63
C MET A 61 26.86 -15.43 2.05
N ALA A 62 27.79 -14.89 2.84
CA ALA A 62 28.77 -13.91 2.37
C ALA A 62 29.64 -14.47 1.23
N ASP A 63 30.25 -15.65 1.44
CA ASP A 63 31.11 -16.32 0.45
C ASP A 63 30.33 -16.72 -0.81
N LEU A 64 29.08 -17.20 -0.63
CA LEU A 64 28.18 -17.52 -1.74
C LEU A 64 27.90 -16.29 -2.61
N PHE A 65 27.58 -15.15 -2.00
CA PHE A 65 27.33 -13.91 -2.72
C PHE A 65 28.59 -13.41 -3.42
N ASP A 66 29.72 -13.30 -2.71
CA ASP A 66 30.96 -12.77 -3.27
C ASP A 66 31.43 -13.62 -4.48
N THR A 67 31.30 -14.95 -4.39
CA THR A 67 31.65 -15.86 -5.49
C THR A 67 30.66 -15.81 -6.66
N ALA A 68 29.35 -15.70 -6.37
CA ALA A 68 28.33 -15.53 -7.40
C ALA A 68 28.50 -14.18 -8.14
N GLU A 69 28.81 -13.11 -7.41
CA GLU A 69 29.09 -11.78 -7.96
C GLU A 69 30.36 -11.78 -8.82
N ALA A 70 31.40 -12.53 -8.44
CA ALA A 70 32.62 -12.68 -9.24
C ALA A 70 32.41 -13.44 -10.57
N THR A 71 31.33 -14.22 -10.69
CA THR A 71 30.95 -14.98 -11.89
C THR A 71 29.67 -14.45 -12.55
N ARG A 72 29.34 -13.18 -12.29
CA ARG A 72 28.09 -12.54 -12.70
C ARG A 72 27.89 -12.46 -14.22
N ASP A 73 28.98 -12.39 -14.98
CA ASP A 73 28.95 -12.36 -16.45
C ASP A 73 28.50 -13.70 -17.07
N ASP A 74 28.51 -14.79 -16.29
CA ASP A 74 28.03 -16.11 -16.71
C ASP A 74 26.53 -16.32 -16.44
N LEU A 75 25.84 -15.33 -15.86
CA LEU A 75 24.43 -15.40 -15.50
C LEU A 75 23.53 -14.80 -16.57
N GLU A 76 22.40 -15.44 -16.82
CA GLU A 76 21.35 -14.89 -17.69
C GLU A 76 20.74 -13.61 -17.08
N PRO A 77 20.13 -12.71 -17.87
CA PRO A 77 19.67 -11.41 -17.38
C PRO A 77 18.75 -11.46 -16.15
N TRP A 78 17.82 -12.41 -16.11
CA TRP A 78 16.95 -12.59 -14.94
C TRP A 78 17.68 -13.17 -13.74
N GLN A 79 18.63 -14.08 -13.95
CA GLN A 79 19.46 -14.61 -12.87
C GLN A 79 20.30 -13.51 -12.24
N ASN A 80 20.82 -12.63 -13.08
CA ASN A 80 21.61 -11.46 -12.69
C ASN A 80 20.78 -10.47 -11.85
N ALA A 81 19.53 -10.19 -12.26
CA ALA A 81 18.59 -9.40 -11.48
C ALA A 81 18.23 -10.08 -10.15
N ASN A 82 17.99 -11.39 -10.16
CA ASN A 82 17.73 -12.16 -8.95
C ASN A 82 18.88 -12.13 -7.95
N LEU A 83 20.13 -12.25 -8.42
CA LEU A 83 21.31 -12.12 -7.57
C LEU A 83 21.36 -10.73 -6.90
N SER A 84 21.05 -9.67 -7.65
CA SER A 84 20.94 -8.31 -7.10
C SER A 84 19.90 -8.20 -5.98
N GLU A 85 18.69 -8.73 -6.21
CA GLU A 85 17.60 -8.68 -5.23
C GLU A 85 17.88 -9.53 -3.99
N MET A 86 18.46 -10.73 -4.17
CA MET A 86 18.94 -11.56 -3.07
C MET A 86 19.97 -10.82 -2.21
N ARG A 87 20.94 -10.16 -2.86
CA ARG A 87 22.00 -9.41 -2.18
C ARG A 87 21.43 -8.22 -1.41
N LEU A 88 20.50 -7.48 -2.01
CA LEU A 88 19.83 -6.35 -1.35
C LEU A 88 19.12 -6.80 -0.07
N ARG A 89 18.31 -7.87 -0.14
CA ARG A 89 17.62 -8.44 1.01
C ARG A 89 18.57 -8.90 2.09
N TRP A 90 19.64 -9.60 1.71
CA TRP A 90 20.66 -10.05 2.64
C TRP A 90 21.36 -8.87 3.33
N ARG A 91 21.73 -7.81 2.60
CA ARG A 91 22.33 -6.61 3.18
C ARG A 91 21.41 -5.94 4.19
N HIS A 92 20.11 -5.83 3.90
CA HIS A 92 19.15 -5.27 4.86
C HIS A 92 18.99 -6.13 6.11
N ALA A 93 18.94 -7.45 5.96
CA ALA A 93 18.77 -8.40 7.05
C ALA A 93 20.02 -8.46 7.95
N ASN A 94 21.21 -8.39 7.34
CA ASN A 94 22.50 -8.48 8.02
C ASN A 94 23.05 -7.11 8.47
N ALA A 95 22.28 -6.03 8.31
CA ALA A 95 22.69 -4.69 8.72
C ALA A 95 22.61 -4.47 10.24
N LEU A 96 21.76 -5.21 10.94
CA LEU A 96 21.53 -5.03 12.37
C LEU A 96 22.21 -6.15 13.18
N PRO A 97 22.83 -5.82 14.32
CA PRO A 97 23.28 -6.84 15.26
C PRO A 97 22.08 -7.49 15.97
N ALA A 98 22.25 -8.73 16.41
CA ALA A 98 21.16 -9.56 16.94
C ALA A 98 20.51 -8.98 18.21
N ASP A 99 21.29 -8.33 19.07
CA ASP A 99 20.81 -7.65 20.28
C ASP A 99 19.90 -6.45 19.96
N LEU A 100 20.23 -5.67 18.92
CA LEU A 100 19.39 -4.57 18.44
C LEU A 100 18.08 -5.10 17.83
N VAL A 101 18.13 -6.19 17.06
CA VAL A 101 16.92 -6.84 16.51
C VAL A 101 15.98 -7.27 17.65
N GLU A 102 16.52 -7.95 18.66
CA GLU A 102 15.74 -8.42 19.82
C GLU A 102 15.14 -7.24 20.61
N ALA A 103 15.93 -6.21 20.88
CA ALA A 103 15.47 -5.02 21.60
C ALA A 103 14.37 -4.28 20.82
N PHE A 104 14.55 -4.08 19.52
CA PHE A 104 13.58 -3.44 18.64
C PHE A 104 12.26 -4.22 18.61
N SER A 105 12.30 -5.53 18.36
CA SER A 105 11.08 -6.35 18.28
C SER A 105 10.28 -6.34 19.58
N LYS A 106 10.96 -6.40 20.74
CA LYS A 106 10.30 -6.29 22.06
C LYS A 106 9.64 -4.93 22.27
N ALA A 107 10.36 -3.85 21.95
CA ALA A 107 9.86 -2.49 22.12
C ALA A 107 8.69 -2.18 21.18
N ALA A 108 8.76 -2.61 19.91
CA ALA A 108 7.70 -2.44 18.92
C ALA A 108 6.42 -3.17 19.34
N SER A 109 6.52 -4.45 19.71
CA SER A 109 5.37 -5.22 20.19
C SER A 109 4.73 -4.60 21.43
N ALA A 110 5.53 -4.17 22.41
CA ALA A 110 5.03 -3.50 23.60
C ALA A 110 4.35 -2.16 23.28
N CYS A 111 4.93 -1.35 22.39
CA CYS A 111 4.37 -0.07 21.98
C CYS A 111 3.05 -0.24 21.22
N GLU A 112 2.97 -1.20 20.30
CA GLU A 112 1.74 -1.54 19.58
C GLU A 112 0.62 -1.96 20.54
N MET A 113 0.92 -2.81 21.52
CA MET A 113 -0.06 -3.21 22.54
C MET A 113 -0.59 -2.01 23.34
N VAL A 114 0.29 -1.08 23.73
CA VAL A 114 -0.11 0.16 24.40
C VAL A 114 -0.94 1.04 23.47
N TRP A 115 -0.57 1.17 22.19
CA TRP A 115 -1.28 1.98 21.21
C TRP A 115 -2.73 1.51 21.00
N ARG A 116 -2.98 0.18 20.98
CA ARG A 116 -4.33 -0.39 20.83
C ARG A 116 -5.31 0.09 21.90
N GLU A 117 -4.82 0.36 23.12
CA GLU A 117 -5.61 0.89 24.24
C GLU A 117 -5.56 2.43 24.32
N ALA A 118 -4.41 3.02 23.99
CA ALA A 118 -4.18 4.46 24.04
C ALA A 118 -4.95 5.23 22.96
N ARG A 119 -5.12 4.67 21.76
CA ARG A 119 -5.86 5.34 20.67
C ARG A 119 -7.34 5.53 21.02
N PRO A 120 -8.13 4.51 21.40
CA PRO A 120 -9.53 4.71 21.78
C PRO A 120 -9.74 5.65 22.97
N SER A 121 -8.81 5.67 23.92
CA SER A 121 -8.86 6.54 25.10
C SER A 121 -8.22 7.92 24.90
N SER A 122 -7.60 8.16 23.73
CA SER A 122 -6.78 9.34 23.43
C SER A 122 -5.65 9.59 24.45
N ASP A 123 -5.11 8.54 25.06
CA ASP A 123 -4.04 8.62 26.06
C ASP A 123 -2.65 8.70 25.41
N PHE A 124 -2.30 9.89 24.93
CA PHE A 124 -0.98 10.14 24.36
C PHE A 124 0.16 9.95 25.36
N ASN A 125 -0.07 10.16 26.66
CA ASN A 125 0.99 10.00 27.66
C ASN A 125 1.42 8.53 27.78
N ALA A 126 0.47 7.60 27.83
CA ALA A 126 0.76 6.18 27.82
C ALA A 126 1.51 5.77 26.54
N PHE A 127 1.03 6.23 25.37
CA PHE A 127 1.72 5.98 24.11
C PHE A 127 3.14 6.53 24.10
N CYS A 128 3.34 7.79 24.49
CA CYS A 128 4.63 8.46 24.50
C CYS A 128 5.66 7.73 25.38
N GLN A 129 5.24 7.20 26.54
CA GLN A 129 6.12 6.41 27.42
C GLN A 129 6.62 5.13 26.75
N ALA A 130 5.78 4.48 25.93
CA ALA A 130 6.16 3.29 25.18
C ALA A 130 6.90 3.61 23.87
N PHE A 131 6.54 4.71 23.20
CA PHE A 131 7.10 5.10 21.91
C PHE A 131 8.48 5.74 22.01
N ALA A 132 8.76 6.53 23.06
CA ALA A 132 10.06 7.15 23.25
C ALA A 132 11.26 6.16 23.22
N PRO A 133 11.24 5.03 23.98
CA PRO A 133 12.31 4.04 23.88
C PRO A 133 12.34 3.33 22.52
N LEU A 134 11.19 3.09 21.90
CA LEU A 134 11.14 2.53 20.54
C LEU A 134 11.79 3.47 19.51
N LEU A 135 11.55 4.78 19.61
CA LEU A 135 12.13 5.78 18.72
C LEU A 135 13.67 5.83 18.82
N VAL A 136 14.23 5.61 20.01
CA VAL A 136 15.69 5.46 20.17
C VAL A 136 16.19 4.26 19.37
N LEU A 137 15.53 3.10 19.50
CA LEU A 137 15.90 1.88 18.78
C LEU A 137 15.69 2.01 17.26
N ILE A 138 14.67 2.76 16.82
CA ILE A 138 14.47 3.10 15.40
C ILE A 138 15.66 3.91 14.87
N ARG A 139 16.15 4.90 15.63
CA ARG A 139 17.32 5.70 15.23
C ARG A 139 18.57 4.82 15.16
N GLU A 140 18.79 3.93 16.13
CA GLU A 140 19.90 2.97 16.10
C GLU A 140 19.82 2.03 14.89
N LYS A 141 18.62 1.52 14.57
CA LYS A 141 18.34 0.73 13.36
C LYS A 141 18.64 1.52 12.08
N ALA A 142 18.27 2.80 12.04
CA ALA A 142 18.52 3.69 10.91
C ALA A 142 20.03 3.88 10.68
N GLU A 143 20.79 4.11 11.75
CA GLU A 143 22.25 4.27 11.68
C GLU A 143 22.96 2.97 11.27
N ALA A 144 22.55 1.82 11.82
CA ALA A 144 23.09 0.53 11.43
C ALA A 144 22.85 0.22 9.94
N LYS A 145 21.63 0.47 9.44
CA LYS A 145 21.31 0.33 8.01
C LYS A 145 22.05 1.36 7.15
N SER A 146 22.16 2.61 7.60
CA SER A 146 22.93 3.68 6.93
C SER A 146 24.37 3.24 6.69
N ALA A 147 25.05 2.74 7.73
CA ALA A 147 26.42 2.26 7.63
C ALA A 147 26.56 1.06 6.67
N ALA A 148 25.64 0.10 6.74
CA ALA A 148 25.67 -1.10 5.90
C ALA A 148 25.33 -0.83 4.43
N LEU A 149 24.47 0.15 4.16
CA LEU A 149 23.94 0.45 2.83
C LEU A 149 24.68 1.59 2.12
N GLY A 150 25.34 2.48 2.88
CA GLY A 150 25.95 3.70 2.35
C GLY A 150 24.92 4.77 2.02
N LEU A 151 23.85 4.86 2.81
CA LEU A 151 22.70 5.76 2.62
C LEU A 151 22.55 6.70 3.82
N ALA A 152 21.83 7.81 3.66
CA ALA A 152 21.42 8.61 4.82
C ALA A 152 20.51 7.78 5.75
N PRO A 153 20.47 8.03 7.07
CA PRO A 153 19.70 7.21 8.01
C PRO A 153 18.24 7.00 7.62
N TYR A 154 17.54 8.06 7.20
CA TYR A 154 16.15 7.93 6.79
C TYR A 154 15.98 7.30 5.41
N ASP A 155 16.90 7.56 4.46
CA ASP A 155 16.94 6.86 3.17
C ASP A 155 17.12 5.36 3.35
N ALA A 156 17.93 4.94 4.33
CA ALA A 156 18.15 3.53 4.64
C ALA A 156 16.91 2.81 5.20
N LEU A 157 15.98 3.56 5.80
CA LEU A 157 14.68 3.06 6.22
C LEU A 157 13.69 2.99 5.04
N ILE A 158 13.62 4.05 4.22
CA ILE A 158 12.80 4.09 2.99
C ILE A 158 13.21 2.95 2.05
N ASP A 159 14.50 2.70 1.87
CA ASP A 159 15.03 1.66 0.98
C ASP A 159 14.53 0.25 1.34
N GLY A 160 14.10 0.02 2.58
CA GLY A 160 13.48 -1.25 2.99
C GLY A 160 12.06 -1.47 2.47
N TYR A 161 11.35 -0.42 2.04
CA TYR A 161 10.00 -0.48 1.48
C TYR A 161 9.99 -0.12 -0.01
N ASP A 162 10.82 0.86 -0.39
CA ASP A 162 10.92 1.42 -1.73
C ASP A 162 12.38 1.52 -2.18
N PRO A 163 13.01 0.37 -2.53
CA PRO A 163 14.41 0.34 -2.93
C PRO A 163 14.71 1.29 -4.09
N GLY A 164 15.71 2.14 -3.91
CA GLY A 164 16.14 3.16 -4.87
C GLY A 164 15.52 4.55 -4.70
N PHE A 165 14.37 4.70 -4.06
CA PHE A 165 13.82 6.03 -3.76
C PHE A 165 14.56 6.69 -2.60
N ARG A 166 14.83 8.00 -2.73
CA ARG A 166 15.60 8.78 -1.75
C ARG A 166 14.90 10.08 -1.41
N THR A 167 15.18 10.64 -0.23
CA THR A 167 14.60 11.91 0.23
C THR A 167 14.86 13.04 -0.74
N ALA A 168 16.00 13.06 -1.43
CA ALA A 168 16.31 14.12 -2.40
C ALA A 168 15.28 14.20 -3.54
N GLU A 169 14.77 13.06 -4.00
CA GLU A 169 13.72 12.99 -5.02
C GLU A 169 12.33 13.22 -4.40
N ILE A 170 12.04 12.55 -3.29
CA ILE A 170 10.73 12.66 -2.61
C ILE A 170 10.48 14.10 -2.17
N ASP A 171 11.49 14.81 -1.66
CA ASP A 171 11.40 16.22 -1.28
C ASP A 171 11.01 17.10 -2.48
N GLY A 172 11.56 16.84 -3.66
CA GLY A 172 11.21 17.57 -4.88
C GLY A 172 9.76 17.36 -5.29
N ILE A 173 9.31 16.10 -5.30
CA ILE A 173 7.93 15.72 -5.63
C ILE A 173 6.94 16.32 -4.62
N PHE A 174 7.24 16.21 -3.32
CA PHE A 174 6.35 16.71 -2.27
C PHE A 174 6.33 18.24 -2.20
N ALA A 175 7.43 18.93 -2.52
CA ALA A 175 7.44 20.39 -2.63
C ALA A 175 6.54 20.88 -3.78
N ASP A 176 6.58 20.18 -4.91
CA ASP A 176 5.73 20.46 -6.06
C ASP A 176 4.24 20.22 -5.75
N LEU A 177 3.90 19.08 -5.14
CA LEU A 177 2.54 18.82 -4.64
C LEU A 177 2.09 19.84 -3.59
N GLY A 178 2.95 20.22 -2.65
CA GLY A 178 2.65 21.21 -1.61
C GLY A 178 2.35 22.61 -2.15
N THR A 179 2.89 22.94 -3.32
CA THR A 179 2.57 24.19 -4.03
C THR A 179 1.22 24.08 -4.76
N PHE A 180 0.92 22.91 -5.32
CA PHE A 180 -0.27 22.69 -6.14
C PHE A 180 -1.56 22.47 -5.32
N LEU A 181 -1.51 21.59 -4.32
CA LEU A 181 -2.71 21.08 -3.63
C LEU A 181 -3.54 22.15 -2.90
N PRO A 182 -2.96 23.15 -2.20
CA PRO A 182 -3.77 24.11 -1.45
C PRO A 182 -4.70 24.95 -2.35
N GLU A 183 -4.18 25.49 -3.46
CA GLU A 183 -4.98 26.26 -4.41
C GLU A 183 -5.99 25.36 -5.12
N PHE A 184 -5.56 24.17 -5.54
CA PHE A 184 -6.43 23.22 -6.20
C PHE A 184 -7.60 22.78 -5.31
N LEU A 185 -7.33 22.43 -4.04
CA LEU A 185 -8.36 22.08 -3.06
C LEU A 185 -9.38 23.21 -2.90
N ALA A 186 -8.93 24.46 -2.80
CA ALA A 186 -9.84 25.61 -2.70
C ALA A 186 -10.76 25.73 -3.92
N GLN A 187 -10.25 25.54 -5.14
CA GLN A 187 -11.04 25.56 -6.37
C GLN A 187 -12.07 24.42 -6.41
N VAL A 188 -11.68 23.21 -5.98
CA VAL A 188 -12.58 22.05 -5.94
C VAL A 188 -13.71 22.28 -4.94
N LEU A 189 -13.39 22.77 -3.73
CA LEU A 189 -14.40 23.07 -2.71
C LEU A 189 -15.35 24.17 -3.16
N GLU A 190 -14.86 25.21 -3.86
CA GLU A 190 -15.70 26.27 -4.41
C GLU A 190 -16.66 25.75 -5.49
N LYS A 191 -16.18 24.92 -6.44
CA LYS A 191 -17.03 24.29 -7.45
C LYS A 191 -18.08 23.41 -6.77
N GLN A 192 -17.66 22.54 -5.86
CA GLN A 192 -18.54 21.60 -5.16
C GLN A 192 -19.63 22.33 -4.35
N ALA A 193 -19.32 23.47 -3.71
CA ALA A 193 -20.29 24.25 -2.95
C ALA A 193 -21.39 24.90 -3.81
N ARG A 194 -21.18 25.04 -5.12
CA ARG A 194 -22.17 25.57 -6.07
C ARG A 194 -23.09 24.49 -6.63
N GLU A 195 -22.76 23.23 -6.41
CA GLU A 195 -23.55 22.09 -6.88
C GLU A 195 -24.39 21.48 -5.75
N PRO A 196 -25.53 20.82 -6.07
CA PRO A 196 -26.28 20.07 -5.07
C PRO A 196 -25.43 18.94 -4.49
N ALA A 197 -25.47 18.71 -3.18
CA ALA A 197 -24.79 17.57 -2.57
C ALA A 197 -25.23 16.24 -3.22
N PRO A 198 -24.32 15.27 -3.40
CA PRO A 198 -24.70 13.96 -3.93
C PRO A 198 -25.67 13.26 -2.97
N LEU A 199 -26.61 12.51 -3.54
CA LEU A 199 -27.63 11.77 -2.79
C LEU A 199 -27.04 10.47 -2.28
N ARG A 200 -26.98 10.29 -0.96
CA ARG A 200 -26.49 9.03 -0.39
C ARG A 200 -27.60 7.97 -0.39
N PRO A 201 -27.38 6.78 -0.97
CA PRO A 201 -28.26 5.64 -0.76
C PRO A 201 -28.43 5.41 0.74
N THR A 202 -29.66 5.13 1.18
CA THR A 202 -29.96 4.84 2.58
C THR A 202 -30.16 3.35 2.75
N GLY A 203 -29.41 2.76 3.68
CA GLY A 203 -29.49 1.35 4.01
C GLY A 203 -30.80 0.96 4.75
N PRO A 204 -30.86 -0.27 5.29
CA PRO A 204 -29.72 -1.16 5.49
C PRO A 204 -29.21 -1.79 4.18
N PHE A 205 -27.90 -2.02 4.10
CA PHE A 205 -27.22 -2.76 3.04
C PHE A 205 -26.79 -4.12 3.60
N PRO A 206 -27.58 -5.19 3.48
CA PRO A 206 -27.25 -6.47 4.10
C PRO A 206 -25.87 -6.97 3.68
N VAL A 207 -25.05 -7.41 4.63
CA VAL A 207 -23.67 -7.89 4.38
C VAL A 207 -23.61 -8.96 3.29
N ALA A 208 -24.59 -9.87 3.25
CA ALA A 208 -24.66 -10.92 2.24
C ALA A 208 -24.77 -10.35 0.81
N HIS A 209 -25.49 -9.25 0.62
CA HIS A 209 -25.66 -8.60 -0.67
C HIS A 209 -24.42 -7.80 -1.06
N GLN A 210 -23.80 -7.10 -0.10
CA GLN A 210 -22.50 -6.45 -0.32
C GLN A 210 -21.45 -7.47 -0.77
N ARG A 211 -21.36 -8.62 -0.09
CA ARG A 211 -20.43 -9.69 -0.44
C ARG A 211 -20.68 -10.25 -1.84
N ALA A 212 -21.93 -10.45 -2.22
CA ALA A 212 -22.28 -10.91 -3.56
C ALA A 212 -21.89 -9.88 -4.64
N LEU A 213 -22.22 -8.60 -4.42
CA LEU A 213 -21.85 -7.49 -5.29
C LEU A 213 -20.33 -7.38 -5.45
N SER A 214 -19.58 -7.40 -4.34
CA SER A 214 -18.12 -7.39 -4.33
C SER A 214 -17.55 -8.50 -5.22
N LYS A 215 -18.02 -9.75 -5.05
CA LYS A 215 -17.55 -10.87 -5.86
C LYS A 215 -17.88 -10.74 -7.35
N THR A 216 -19.05 -10.20 -7.67
CA THR A 216 -19.43 -9.91 -9.06
C THR A 216 -18.47 -8.90 -9.68
N LEU A 217 -18.23 -7.77 -9.01
CA LEU A 217 -17.32 -6.73 -9.51
C LEU A 217 -15.88 -7.23 -9.65
N MET A 218 -15.38 -8.00 -8.67
CA MET A 218 -14.09 -8.67 -8.75
C MET A 218 -13.97 -9.56 -9.99
N GLY A 219 -14.99 -10.35 -10.29
CA GLY A 219 -15.01 -11.22 -11.46
C GLY A 219 -14.95 -10.44 -12.78
N HIS A 220 -15.67 -9.32 -12.88
CA HIS A 220 -15.60 -8.44 -14.06
C HIS A 220 -14.23 -7.77 -14.23
N ILE A 221 -13.61 -7.40 -13.13
CA ILE A 221 -12.28 -6.79 -13.11
C ILE A 221 -11.20 -7.79 -13.52
N GLY A 222 -11.43 -9.09 -13.31
CA GLY A 222 -10.55 -10.18 -13.73
C GLY A 222 -9.90 -10.95 -12.58
N PHE A 223 -10.45 -10.86 -11.37
CA PHE A 223 -9.99 -11.67 -10.25
C PHE A 223 -10.25 -13.17 -10.49
N ASP A 224 -9.23 -13.98 -10.25
CA ASP A 224 -9.26 -15.44 -10.44
C ASP A 224 -9.61 -16.14 -9.12
N PHE A 225 -10.89 -16.54 -8.97
CA PHE A 225 -11.37 -17.23 -7.77
C PHE A 225 -10.90 -18.68 -7.64
N ASP A 226 -10.28 -19.27 -8.67
CA ASP A 226 -9.63 -20.59 -8.53
C ASP A 226 -8.25 -20.46 -7.86
N HIS A 227 -7.66 -19.26 -7.86
CA HIS A 227 -6.36 -18.93 -7.27
C HIS A 227 -6.45 -17.83 -6.20
N GLY A 228 -7.64 -17.59 -5.66
CA GLY A 228 -7.82 -16.59 -4.64
C GLY A 228 -9.21 -16.53 -4.02
N ARG A 229 -9.35 -15.70 -2.98
CA ARG A 229 -10.61 -15.58 -2.23
C ARG A 229 -10.76 -14.22 -1.54
N LEU A 230 -12.02 -13.90 -1.22
CA LEU A 230 -12.44 -12.75 -0.43
C LEU A 230 -13.06 -13.23 0.89
N ASP A 231 -12.53 -12.74 2.00
CA ASP A 231 -13.02 -12.99 3.36
C ASP A 231 -13.15 -11.67 4.16
N GLU A 232 -13.44 -11.75 5.45
CA GLU A 232 -13.66 -10.58 6.32
C GLU A 232 -12.55 -10.45 7.36
N SER A 233 -12.16 -9.22 7.67
CA SER A 233 -11.19 -8.90 8.71
C SER A 233 -11.49 -7.52 9.33
N HIS A 234 -10.75 -7.14 10.37
CA HIS A 234 -10.93 -5.81 10.98
C HIS A 234 -10.36 -4.67 10.13
N HIS A 235 -9.27 -4.96 9.41
CA HIS A 235 -8.57 -4.06 8.50
C HIS A 235 -8.37 -4.78 7.17
N PRO A 236 -8.94 -4.29 6.06
CA PRO A 236 -8.71 -4.85 4.73
C PRO A 236 -7.22 -4.98 4.42
N PHE A 237 -6.86 -6.08 3.75
CA PHE A 237 -5.50 -6.33 3.25
C PHE A 237 -5.53 -7.41 2.16
N CYS A 238 -4.46 -7.44 1.38
CA CYS A 238 -4.12 -8.49 0.43
C CYS A 238 -2.91 -9.29 0.96
N GLY A 239 -3.02 -10.61 0.97
CA GLY A 239 -1.94 -11.50 1.41
C GLY A 239 -2.01 -12.88 0.74
N GLY A 240 -1.32 -13.85 1.34
CA GLY A 240 -1.17 -15.19 0.77
C GLY A 240 0.05 -15.30 -0.15
N VAL A 241 -0.09 -16.03 -1.25
CA VAL A 241 0.97 -16.23 -2.26
C VAL A 241 0.36 -16.09 -3.66
N PRO A 242 1.16 -15.87 -4.73
CA PRO A 242 0.63 -15.66 -6.09
C PRO A 242 -0.34 -16.74 -6.61
N GLU A 243 -0.23 -17.98 -6.14
CA GLU A 243 -1.14 -19.10 -6.47
C GLU A 243 -2.37 -19.22 -5.56
N ASP A 244 -2.41 -18.48 -4.45
CA ASP A 244 -3.48 -18.48 -3.44
C ASP A 244 -3.55 -17.09 -2.80
N VAL A 245 -4.03 -16.13 -3.58
CA VAL A 245 -4.11 -14.72 -3.18
C VAL A 245 -5.39 -14.49 -2.38
N ARG A 246 -5.24 -14.03 -1.14
CA ARG A 246 -6.35 -13.88 -0.21
C ARG A 246 -6.49 -12.42 0.18
N ILE A 247 -7.62 -11.84 -0.20
CA ILE A 247 -7.97 -10.48 0.19
C ILE A 247 -9.06 -10.49 1.24
N THR A 248 -9.08 -9.44 2.06
CA THR A 248 -10.11 -9.25 3.08
C THR A 248 -10.77 -7.89 2.95
N THR A 249 -12.01 -7.79 3.43
CA THR A 249 -12.71 -6.50 3.56
C THR A 249 -13.44 -6.42 4.89
N ARG A 250 -14.04 -5.26 5.16
CA ARG A 250 -14.97 -5.04 6.25
C ARG A 250 -16.26 -4.46 5.69
N TYR A 251 -17.40 -5.05 6.06
CA TYR A 251 -18.72 -4.58 5.64
C TYR A 251 -19.35 -3.66 6.70
N ASP A 252 -20.13 -2.68 6.24
CA ASP A 252 -20.92 -1.79 7.08
C ASP A 252 -22.34 -1.74 6.51
N GLU A 253 -23.36 -2.14 7.28
CA GLU A 253 -24.75 -2.13 6.81
C GLU A 253 -25.31 -0.71 6.59
N SER A 254 -24.61 0.32 7.08
CA SER A 254 -24.97 1.72 6.86
C SER A 254 -24.31 2.34 5.62
N ASP A 255 -23.22 1.75 5.12
CA ASP A 255 -22.47 2.23 3.96
C ASP A 255 -21.84 1.08 3.16
N PHE A 256 -22.44 0.73 2.02
CA PHE A 256 -21.87 -0.29 1.14
C PHE A 256 -20.68 0.22 0.32
N ALA A 257 -20.60 1.54 0.06
CA ALA A 257 -19.66 2.09 -0.91
C ALA A 257 -18.22 1.99 -0.39
N SER A 258 -18.01 2.22 0.91
CA SER A 258 -16.71 2.04 1.56
C SER A 258 -16.17 0.61 1.39
N SER A 259 -17.00 -0.40 1.68
CA SER A 259 -16.58 -1.81 1.55
C SER A 259 -16.32 -2.21 0.10
N VAL A 260 -17.17 -1.77 -0.84
CA VAL A 260 -16.96 -2.04 -2.26
C VAL A 260 -15.63 -1.44 -2.72
N MET A 261 -15.37 -0.17 -2.46
CA MET A 261 -14.12 0.47 -2.88
C MET A 261 -12.89 -0.16 -2.23
N ALA A 262 -12.97 -0.55 -0.95
CA ALA A 262 -11.92 -1.31 -0.30
C ALA A 262 -11.66 -2.66 -1.01
N VAL A 263 -12.70 -3.39 -1.41
CA VAL A 263 -12.51 -4.63 -2.21
C VAL A 263 -11.84 -4.34 -3.54
N LEU A 264 -12.21 -3.26 -4.23
CA LEU A 264 -11.61 -2.91 -5.53
C LEU A 264 -10.13 -2.51 -5.38
N HIS A 265 -9.78 -1.84 -4.29
CA HIS A 265 -8.41 -1.54 -3.89
C HIS A 265 -7.59 -2.83 -3.70
N GLU A 266 -8.05 -3.72 -2.82
CA GLU A 266 -7.37 -5.00 -2.55
C GLU A 266 -7.33 -5.91 -3.79
N THR A 267 -8.33 -5.81 -4.68
CA THR A 267 -8.33 -6.53 -5.95
C THR A 267 -7.18 -6.06 -6.85
N GLY A 268 -6.86 -4.76 -6.86
CA GLY A 268 -5.71 -4.24 -7.61
C GLY A 268 -4.37 -4.80 -7.09
N HIS A 269 -4.20 -4.89 -5.77
CA HIS A 269 -3.07 -5.59 -5.16
C HIS A 269 -3.02 -7.07 -5.60
N ALA A 270 -4.15 -7.77 -5.52
CA ALA A 270 -4.22 -9.18 -5.85
C ALA A 270 -3.93 -9.49 -7.32
N LEU A 271 -4.37 -8.61 -8.22
CA LEU A 271 -4.07 -8.73 -9.66
C LEU A 271 -2.58 -8.59 -9.93
N TYR A 272 -1.88 -7.70 -9.21
CA TYR A 272 -0.43 -7.59 -9.35
C TYR A 272 0.25 -8.89 -8.90
N GLU A 273 -0.07 -9.38 -7.71
CA GLU A 273 0.48 -10.63 -7.16
C GLU A 273 0.24 -11.82 -8.10
N ARG A 274 -0.99 -11.98 -8.60
CA ARG A 274 -1.34 -13.07 -9.52
C ARG A 274 -0.64 -12.94 -10.87
N GLY A 275 -0.35 -11.72 -11.31
CA GLY A 275 0.33 -11.37 -12.55
C GLY A 275 1.86 -11.48 -12.51
N LEU A 276 2.45 -11.80 -11.36
CA LEU A 276 3.89 -12.02 -11.21
C LEU A 276 4.39 -13.22 -12.03
N PRO A 277 5.63 -13.17 -12.57
CA PRO A 277 6.15 -14.14 -13.54
C PRO A 277 6.32 -15.54 -12.94
N GLU A 278 5.58 -16.51 -13.49
CA GLU A 278 5.49 -17.89 -12.99
C GLU A 278 6.85 -18.58 -12.79
N ASP A 279 7.76 -18.44 -13.76
CA ASP A 279 9.09 -19.05 -13.73
C ASP A 279 9.98 -18.55 -12.57
N TRP A 280 9.67 -17.38 -12.00
CA TRP A 280 10.46 -16.73 -10.96
C TRP A 280 9.76 -16.70 -9.60
N ARG A 281 8.58 -17.32 -9.48
CA ARG A 281 7.91 -17.42 -8.19
C ARG A 281 8.76 -18.22 -7.19
N GLY A 282 8.81 -17.74 -5.96
CA GLY A 282 9.70 -18.26 -4.94
C GLY A 282 11.16 -17.79 -5.07
N GLN A 283 11.42 -16.76 -5.86
CA GLN A 283 12.69 -16.04 -5.91
C GLN A 283 12.46 -14.53 -5.72
N PRO A 284 13.39 -13.80 -5.11
CA PRO A 284 13.28 -12.35 -4.90
C PRO A 284 12.93 -11.54 -6.15
N VAL A 285 13.49 -11.89 -7.32
CA VAL A 285 13.19 -11.16 -8.57
C VAL A 285 11.74 -11.32 -9.04
N GLY A 286 11.08 -12.40 -8.65
CA GLY A 286 9.70 -12.71 -9.03
C GLY A 286 8.65 -12.06 -8.12
N GLU A 287 9.07 -11.34 -7.09
CA GLU A 287 8.17 -10.65 -6.15
C GLU A 287 7.86 -9.22 -6.60
N ALA A 288 6.76 -8.65 -6.07
CA ALA A 288 6.39 -7.27 -6.29
C ALA A 288 7.56 -6.31 -5.98
N ARG A 289 7.72 -5.27 -6.81
CA ARG A 289 8.96 -4.47 -6.82
C ARG A 289 9.20 -3.71 -5.53
N SER A 290 8.17 -3.01 -5.08
CA SER A 290 8.24 -2.12 -3.94
C SER A 290 6.85 -1.76 -3.44
N MET A 291 6.74 -1.18 -2.25
CA MET A 291 5.46 -0.77 -1.68
C MET A 291 4.75 0.27 -2.55
N SER A 292 5.47 1.28 -3.08
CA SER A 292 4.84 2.28 -3.97
C SER A 292 4.34 1.67 -5.28
N LEU A 293 5.07 0.73 -5.89
CA LEU A 293 4.59 0.04 -7.08
C LEU A 293 3.42 -0.88 -6.77
N HIS A 294 3.40 -1.53 -5.61
CA HIS A 294 2.27 -2.35 -5.16
C HIS A 294 1.01 -1.52 -4.95
N GLU A 295 1.13 -0.43 -4.18
CA GLU A 295 0.06 0.55 -3.96
C GLU A 295 -0.40 1.22 -5.26
N SER A 296 0.50 1.40 -6.23
CA SER A 296 0.09 1.94 -7.52
C SER A 296 -0.89 1.03 -8.25
N GLN A 297 -0.86 -0.29 -8.02
CA GLN A 297 -1.78 -1.21 -8.67
C GLN A 297 -3.16 -1.20 -8.00
N SER A 298 -3.20 -1.10 -6.66
CA SER A 298 -4.46 -0.91 -5.94
C SER A 298 -5.12 0.42 -6.29
N LEU A 299 -4.37 1.53 -6.27
CA LEU A 299 -4.89 2.86 -6.62
C LEU A 299 -5.18 3.01 -8.12
N LEU A 300 -4.48 2.30 -9.00
CA LEU A 300 -4.85 2.29 -10.42
C LEU A 300 -6.21 1.63 -10.60
N MET A 301 -6.47 0.51 -9.93
CA MET A 301 -7.77 -0.15 -10.01
C MET A 301 -8.86 0.66 -9.32
N GLU A 302 -8.66 1.06 -8.07
CA GLU A 302 -9.63 1.80 -7.27
C GLU A 302 -9.83 3.22 -7.81
N MET A 303 -8.77 4.04 -7.78
CA MET A 303 -8.88 5.47 -8.04
C MET A 303 -8.96 5.76 -9.53
N GLN A 304 -8.12 5.16 -10.37
CA GLN A 304 -8.07 5.54 -11.79
C GLN A 304 -9.21 4.89 -12.59
N ALA A 305 -9.41 3.59 -12.45
CA ALA A 305 -10.43 2.85 -13.20
C ALA A 305 -11.81 2.90 -12.51
N CYS A 306 -11.92 2.48 -11.25
CA CYS A 306 -13.23 2.22 -10.61
C CYS A 306 -13.89 3.46 -9.98
N ARG A 307 -13.18 4.58 -9.84
CA ARG A 307 -13.79 5.89 -9.51
C ARG A 307 -13.99 6.78 -10.73
N SER A 308 -14.03 6.19 -11.93
CA SER A 308 -14.33 6.90 -13.18
C SER A 308 -15.84 6.97 -13.45
N GLY A 309 -16.27 7.97 -14.22
CA GLY A 309 -17.66 8.05 -14.69
C GLY A 309 -18.02 6.89 -15.62
N GLU A 310 -17.05 6.39 -16.38
CA GLU A 310 -17.14 5.20 -17.22
C GLU A 310 -17.52 3.98 -16.36
N PHE A 311 -16.75 3.69 -15.32
CA PHE A 311 -17.04 2.55 -14.44
C PHE A 311 -18.45 2.61 -13.85
N PHE A 312 -18.90 3.79 -13.40
CA PHE A 312 -20.23 3.90 -12.82
C PHE A 312 -21.36 3.69 -13.82
N LYS A 313 -21.16 3.89 -15.14
CA LYS A 313 -22.16 3.49 -16.15
C LYS A 313 -22.39 1.98 -16.16
N PHE A 314 -21.34 1.21 -15.92
CA PHE A 314 -21.39 -0.25 -15.82
C PHE A 314 -21.86 -0.72 -14.44
N ALA A 315 -21.27 -0.20 -13.37
CA ALA A 315 -21.42 -0.75 -12.03
C ALA A 315 -22.72 -0.29 -11.34
N ALA A 316 -23.25 0.89 -11.66
CA ALA A 316 -24.43 1.43 -10.99
C ALA A 316 -25.68 0.53 -11.13
N PRO A 317 -26.01 -0.04 -12.30
CA PRO A 317 -27.08 -1.04 -12.41
C PRO A 317 -26.86 -2.25 -11.49
N LEU A 318 -25.64 -2.79 -11.42
CA LEU A 318 -25.32 -3.92 -10.54
C LEU A 318 -25.46 -3.55 -9.06
N MET A 319 -25.07 -2.33 -8.69
CA MET A 319 -25.23 -1.82 -7.33
C MET A 319 -26.71 -1.64 -6.97
N GLN A 320 -27.51 -1.13 -7.90
CA GLN A 320 -28.96 -0.99 -7.72
C GLN A 320 -29.61 -2.37 -7.54
N ASP A 321 -29.34 -3.29 -8.45
CA ASP A 321 -29.88 -4.66 -8.45
C ASP A 321 -29.55 -5.41 -7.15
N ALA A 322 -28.35 -5.21 -6.60
CA ALA A 322 -27.93 -5.83 -5.34
C ALA A 322 -28.78 -5.38 -4.13
N PHE A 323 -29.43 -4.22 -4.20
CA PHE A 323 -30.21 -3.62 -3.11
C PHE A 323 -31.66 -3.29 -3.52
N ASP A 324 -32.19 -3.93 -4.57
CA ASP A 324 -33.52 -3.72 -5.17
C ASP A 324 -34.72 -3.76 -4.18
N SER A 325 -34.53 -4.27 -2.97
CA SER A 325 -35.48 -4.11 -1.86
C SER A 325 -35.75 -2.63 -1.48
N LEU A 326 -35.01 -1.67 -2.03
CA LEU A 326 -35.13 -0.23 -1.81
C LEU A 326 -36.00 0.50 -2.85
N ASP A 327 -36.85 -0.21 -3.60
CA ASP A 327 -37.68 0.31 -4.71
C ASP A 327 -38.44 1.61 -4.37
N SER A 328 -37.82 2.73 -4.73
CA SER A 328 -38.37 4.07 -4.61
C SER A 328 -37.69 5.00 -5.61
N ALA A 329 -38.39 6.03 -6.07
CA ALA A 329 -37.82 7.06 -6.94
C ALA A 329 -36.58 7.73 -6.33
N ALA A 330 -36.52 7.83 -4.99
CA ALA A 330 -35.37 8.35 -4.26
C ALA A 330 -34.16 7.40 -4.35
N ALA A 331 -34.36 6.08 -4.20
CA ALA A 331 -33.30 5.10 -4.38
C ALA A 331 -32.79 5.08 -5.82
N ALA A 332 -33.68 5.11 -6.82
CA ALA A 332 -33.28 5.17 -8.23
C ALA A 332 -32.40 6.40 -8.54
N ALA A 333 -32.70 7.56 -7.95
CA ALA A 333 -31.86 8.76 -8.09
C ALA A 333 -30.52 8.63 -7.36
N ALA A 334 -30.49 7.97 -6.19
CA ALA A 334 -29.27 7.76 -5.42
C ALA A 334 -28.32 6.73 -6.06
N PHE A 335 -28.86 5.74 -6.76
CA PHE A 335 -28.09 4.75 -7.52
C PHE A 335 -27.81 5.17 -8.97
N ALA A 336 -28.23 6.37 -9.41
CA ALA A 336 -27.90 6.84 -10.75
C ALA A 336 -26.36 6.91 -10.96
N PRO A 337 -25.83 6.49 -12.13
CA PRO A 337 -24.39 6.48 -12.41
C PRO A 337 -23.69 7.79 -12.07
N GLU A 338 -24.26 8.92 -12.51
CA GLU A 338 -23.69 10.24 -12.28
C GLU A 338 -23.68 10.60 -10.78
N ASN A 339 -24.71 10.19 -10.03
CA ASN A 339 -24.78 10.46 -8.59
C ASN A 339 -23.74 9.62 -7.81
N LEU A 340 -23.61 8.33 -8.11
CA LEU A 340 -22.62 7.46 -7.49
C LEU A 340 -21.20 7.90 -7.80
N HIS A 341 -20.92 8.34 -9.03
CA HIS A 341 -19.65 8.96 -9.38
C HIS A 341 -19.39 10.21 -8.52
N ARG A 342 -20.36 11.13 -8.41
CA ARG A 342 -20.24 12.34 -7.57
C ARG A 342 -20.03 12.01 -6.08
N MET A 343 -20.59 10.91 -5.58
CA MET A 343 -20.28 10.41 -4.23
C MET A 343 -18.83 9.94 -4.13
N ALA A 344 -18.37 9.16 -5.10
CA ALA A 344 -17.04 8.56 -5.10
C ALA A 344 -15.91 9.58 -5.27
N VAL A 345 -16.20 10.74 -5.86
CA VAL A 345 -15.27 11.86 -6.04
C VAL A 345 -15.64 13.07 -5.16
N HIS A 346 -16.39 12.88 -4.08
CA HIS A 346 -16.67 13.96 -3.14
C HIS A 346 -15.43 14.31 -2.34
N VAL A 347 -15.08 15.61 -2.27
CA VAL A 347 -13.90 16.09 -1.54
C VAL A 347 -14.33 16.72 -0.22
N ALA A 348 -13.74 16.26 0.88
CA ALA A 348 -14.04 16.75 2.21
C ALA A 348 -12.80 16.61 3.12
N PRO A 349 -12.06 17.71 3.38
CA PRO A 349 -10.94 17.68 4.31
C PRO A 349 -11.33 17.09 5.66
N GLY A 350 -10.62 16.04 6.07
CA GLY A 350 -10.87 15.29 7.29
C GLY A 350 -9.60 15.08 8.11
N PHE A 351 -9.75 14.52 9.31
CA PHE A 351 -8.61 14.23 10.19
C PHE A 351 -7.97 12.87 9.91
N ILE A 352 -8.76 11.91 9.42
CA ILE A 352 -8.38 10.50 9.32
C ILE A 352 -7.88 10.19 7.92
N ARG A 353 -6.60 9.80 7.81
CA ARG A 353 -5.94 9.51 6.53
C ARG A 353 -6.63 8.41 5.75
N VAL A 354 -7.02 7.32 6.41
CA VAL A 354 -7.66 6.16 5.73
C VAL A 354 -9.04 6.48 5.16
N ASP A 355 -9.65 7.59 5.60
CA ASP A 355 -10.94 8.07 5.11
C ASP A 355 -10.80 9.29 4.17
N ALA A 356 -9.56 9.74 3.90
CA ALA A 356 -9.31 10.94 3.12
C ALA A 356 -9.58 10.70 1.62
N ASP A 357 -10.13 11.72 0.96
CA ASP A 357 -10.37 11.70 -0.48
C ASP A 357 -9.07 11.85 -1.29
N GLU A 358 -9.13 11.57 -2.59
CA GLU A 358 -7.97 11.57 -3.50
C GLU A 358 -7.20 12.91 -3.52
N VAL A 359 -7.88 14.04 -3.26
CA VAL A 359 -7.27 15.39 -3.28
C VAL A 359 -6.56 15.68 -1.95
N THR A 360 -7.15 15.29 -0.83
CA THR A 360 -6.62 15.60 0.50
C THR A 360 -5.65 14.53 1.02
N TYR A 361 -5.74 13.30 0.54
CA TYR A 361 -4.91 12.17 0.96
C TYR A 361 -3.39 12.43 0.91
N PRO A 362 -2.81 13.02 -0.17
CA PRO A 362 -1.37 13.27 -0.23
C PRO A 362 -0.87 14.20 0.89
N ALA A 363 -1.71 15.13 1.35
CA ALA A 363 -1.37 16.08 2.41
C ALA A 363 -1.14 15.36 3.76
N HIS A 364 -1.93 14.31 4.05
CA HIS A 364 -1.73 13.46 5.23
C HIS A 364 -0.39 12.72 5.20
N ILE A 365 0.03 12.27 4.02
CA ILE A 365 1.30 11.57 3.81
C ILE A 365 2.48 12.54 3.93
N MET A 366 2.39 13.71 3.32
CA MET A 366 3.42 14.75 3.41
C MET A 366 3.67 15.18 4.86
N LEU A 367 2.62 15.29 5.68
CA LEU A 367 2.76 15.52 7.11
C LEU A 367 3.58 14.44 7.80
N ARG A 368 3.20 13.16 7.61
CA ARG A 368 3.89 12.03 8.25
C ARG A 368 5.34 11.93 7.81
N TYR A 369 5.60 12.06 6.51
CA TYR A 369 6.96 12.10 5.96
C TYR A 369 7.81 13.20 6.61
N ARG A 370 7.26 14.41 6.77
CA ARG A 370 7.96 15.52 7.45
C ARG A 370 8.28 15.19 8.90
N LEU A 371 7.32 14.61 9.62
CA LEU A 371 7.50 14.24 11.03
C LEU A 371 8.49 13.10 11.18
N GLU A 372 8.46 12.09 10.30
CA GLU A 372 9.44 11.00 10.27
C GLU A 372 10.86 11.51 10.06
N LYS A 373 11.08 12.41 9.09
CA LYS A 373 12.40 13.04 8.89
C LYS A 373 12.91 13.70 10.16
N ALA A 374 12.07 14.52 10.82
CA ALA A 374 12.44 15.22 12.04
C ALA A 374 12.66 14.25 13.22
N MET A 375 11.88 13.17 13.31
CA MET A 375 12.08 12.13 14.30
C MET A 375 13.40 11.41 14.08
N ILE A 376 13.76 11.06 12.85
CA ILE A 376 15.01 10.35 12.56
C ILE A 376 16.24 11.25 12.71
N SER A 377 16.17 12.54 12.33
CA SER A 377 17.28 13.48 12.51
C SER A 377 17.54 13.87 13.97
N GLY A 378 16.57 13.65 14.86
CA GLY A 378 16.63 14.09 16.25
C GLY A 378 16.00 15.45 16.52
N ASP A 379 15.49 16.13 15.50
CA ASP A 379 14.86 17.45 15.61
C ASP A 379 13.46 17.41 16.25
N LEU A 380 12.80 16.24 16.24
CA LEU A 380 11.52 15.99 16.89
C LEU A 380 11.65 14.87 17.93
N GLN A 381 11.27 15.15 19.17
CA GLN A 381 11.18 14.15 20.23
C GLN A 381 9.76 13.62 20.36
N ALA A 382 9.61 12.42 20.94
CA ALA A 382 8.31 11.76 21.08
C ALA A 382 7.29 12.66 21.78
N GLN A 383 7.65 13.35 22.86
CA GLN A 383 6.70 14.19 23.60
C GLN A 383 6.17 15.41 22.83
N ASP A 384 6.90 15.88 21.81
CA ASP A 384 6.55 17.08 21.03
C ASP A 384 5.68 16.73 19.80
N LEU A 385 5.45 15.44 19.56
CA LEU A 385 4.71 14.92 18.40
C LEU A 385 3.28 15.50 18.27
N PRO A 386 2.49 15.68 19.34
CA PRO A 386 1.13 16.22 19.20
C PRO A 386 1.10 17.65 18.67
N ASP A 387 2.02 18.49 19.14
CA ASP A 387 2.09 19.90 18.74
C ASP A 387 2.57 20.01 17.29
N ALA A 388 3.61 19.25 16.93
CA ALA A 388 4.11 19.20 15.56
C ALA A 388 3.05 18.64 14.58
N TRP A 389 2.27 17.66 15.02
CA TRP A 389 1.14 17.13 14.25
C TRP A 389 0.06 18.18 14.03
N GLN A 390 -0.37 18.86 15.10
CA GLN A 390 -1.40 19.89 15.02
C GLN A 390 -0.97 21.03 14.08
N GLN A 391 0.27 21.51 14.23
CA GLN A 391 0.83 22.53 13.34
C GLN A 391 0.77 22.09 11.87
N GLY A 392 1.15 20.85 11.60
CA GLY A 392 1.13 20.33 10.24
C GLY A 392 -0.27 20.09 9.68
N MET A 393 -1.24 19.62 10.47
CA MET A 393 -2.63 19.52 10.05
C MET A 393 -3.21 20.90 9.71
N GLN A 394 -2.85 21.93 10.48
CA GLN A 394 -3.29 23.29 10.23
C GLN A 394 -2.66 23.86 8.95
N GLU A 395 -1.38 23.59 8.71
CA GLU A 395 -0.64 24.05 7.55
C GLU A 395 -1.12 23.38 6.24
N PHE A 396 -1.25 22.06 6.25
CA PHE A 396 -1.55 21.29 5.05
C PHE A 396 -3.05 21.21 4.71
N LEU A 397 -3.92 21.19 5.72
CA LEU A 397 -5.36 20.96 5.54
C LEU A 397 -6.25 22.03 6.18
N GLY A 398 -5.67 22.97 6.95
CA GLY A 398 -6.46 23.97 7.67
C GLY A 398 -7.25 23.39 8.85
N LEU A 399 -6.83 22.23 9.38
CA LEU A 399 -7.57 21.46 10.37
C LEU A 399 -6.82 21.36 11.71
N THR A 400 -7.57 21.38 12.81
CA THR A 400 -7.04 21.15 14.17
C THR A 400 -7.73 19.93 14.79
N PRO A 401 -7.03 18.80 15.03
CA PRO A 401 -7.62 17.62 15.65
C PRO A 401 -8.17 17.93 17.04
N LYS A 402 -9.30 17.32 17.41
CA LYS A 402 -9.94 17.56 18.72
C LYS A 402 -9.25 16.83 19.86
N ASN A 403 -8.59 15.73 19.54
CA ASN A 403 -7.92 14.83 20.48
C ASN A 403 -6.79 14.08 19.74
N HIS A 404 -6.01 13.28 20.47
CA HIS A 404 -4.87 12.56 19.89
C HIS A 404 -5.29 11.36 19.05
N ALA A 405 -6.48 10.78 19.28
CA ALA A 405 -7.02 9.67 18.49
C ALA A 405 -7.32 10.07 17.04
N GLU A 406 -7.80 11.30 16.82
CA GLU A 406 -7.93 11.94 15.49
C GLU A 406 -6.60 12.56 15.01
N GLY A 407 -5.61 12.66 15.90
CA GLY A 407 -4.30 13.26 15.64
C GLY A 407 -3.20 12.21 15.44
N CYS A 408 -2.07 12.40 16.12
CA CYS A 408 -0.87 11.57 15.99
C CYS A 408 -1.01 10.09 16.39
N LEU A 409 -2.09 9.69 17.07
CA LEU A 409 -2.35 8.28 17.40
C LEU A 409 -3.19 7.56 16.34
N GLN A 410 -3.61 8.24 15.27
CA GLN A 410 -4.62 7.68 14.36
C GLN A 410 -4.15 6.43 13.61
N ASP A 411 -2.85 6.33 13.32
CA ASP A 411 -2.22 5.26 12.56
C ASP A 411 -1.33 4.38 13.45
N ILE A 412 -1.27 3.09 13.13
CA ILE A 412 -0.51 2.08 13.88
C ILE A 412 0.99 2.08 13.57
N HIS A 413 1.39 2.54 12.39
CA HIS A 413 2.74 2.36 11.81
C HIS A 413 3.88 2.67 12.78
N TRP A 414 3.84 3.84 13.43
CA TRP A 414 4.89 4.25 14.37
C TRP A 414 4.93 3.40 15.64
N ALA A 415 3.78 2.87 16.08
CA ALA A 415 3.72 1.95 17.21
C ALA A 415 4.37 0.59 16.89
N GLY A 416 4.29 0.15 15.63
CA GLY A 416 5.00 -1.02 15.11
C GLY A 416 6.46 -0.75 14.73
N GLY A 417 6.89 0.52 14.73
CA GLY A 417 8.23 0.93 14.33
C GLY A 417 8.45 0.98 12.81
N ASP A 418 7.37 1.07 12.03
CA ASP A 418 7.38 1.30 10.59
C ASP A 418 7.60 2.78 10.32
N ILE A 419 8.83 3.13 9.91
CA ILE A 419 9.26 4.49 9.58
C ILE A 419 9.88 4.48 8.19
N GLY A 420 9.54 5.46 7.34
CA GLY A 420 9.88 5.46 5.93
C GLY A 420 8.86 4.72 5.05
N TYR A 421 7.79 4.20 5.64
CA TYR A 421 6.71 3.51 4.93
C TYR A 421 5.76 4.50 4.27
N PHE A 422 5.30 5.54 4.98
CA PHE A 422 4.22 6.42 4.50
C PHE A 422 4.44 7.04 3.11
N PRO A 423 5.65 7.44 2.69
CA PRO A 423 5.87 7.99 1.35
C PRO A 423 5.40 7.08 0.22
N SER A 424 5.45 5.76 0.43
CA SER A 424 5.01 4.75 -0.54
C SER A 424 3.58 4.99 -1.01
N TYR A 425 2.70 5.48 -0.14
CA TYR A 425 1.29 5.70 -0.48
C TYR A 425 1.10 6.81 -1.52
N THR A 426 1.71 7.99 -1.31
CA THR A 426 1.61 9.08 -2.29
C THR A 426 2.40 8.74 -3.55
N LEU A 427 3.58 8.13 -3.43
CA LEU A 427 4.33 7.66 -4.60
C LEU A 427 3.48 6.67 -5.42
N GLY A 428 2.77 5.76 -4.77
CA GLY A 428 1.82 4.85 -5.41
C GLY A 428 0.71 5.58 -6.17
N ALA A 429 0.11 6.62 -5.59
CA ALA A 429 -0.90 7.44 -6.27
C ALA A 429 -0.35 8.13 -7.54
N LEU A 430 0.89 8.63 -7.47
CA LEU A 430 1.55 9.26 -8.63
C LEU A 430 1.86 8.23 -9.73
N ILE A 431 2.41 7.08 -9.36
CA ILE A 431 2.71 5.99 -10.28
C ILE A 431 1.42 5.48 -10.93
N ALA A 432 0.34 5.32 -10.14
CA ALA A 432 -0.97 4.88 -10.64
C ALA A 432 -1.49 5.80 -11.74
N ALA A 433 -1.49 7.12 -11.49
CA ALA A 433 -1.92 8.10 -12.48
C ALA A 433 -1.01 8.12 -13.73
N GLN A 434 0.30 7.98 -13.56
CA GLN A 434 1.25 7.96 -14.69
C GLN A 434 1.11 6.69 -15.55
N LEU A 435 0.94 5.53 -14.91
CA LEU A 435 0.67 4.26 -15.59
C LEU A 435 -0.68 4.31 -16.32
N PHE A 436 -1.75 4.74 -15.63
CA PHE A 436 -3.08 4.79 -16.23
C PHE A 436 -3.18 5.79 -17.40
N ALA A 437 -2.50 6.95 -17.28
CA ALA A 437 -2.39 7.90 -18.38
C ALA A 437 -1.65 7.29 -19.58
N SER A 438 -0.67 6.41 -19.36
CA SER A 438 0.06 5.72 -20.43
C SER A 438 -0.78 4.62 -21.07
N ALA A 439 -1.42 3.78 -20.25
CA ALA A 439 -2.38 2.79 -20.71
C ALA A 439 -3.51 3.42 -21.55
N SER A 440 -4.06 4.56 -21.12
CA SER A 440 -5.11 5.28 -21.85
C SER A 440 -4.67 5.82 -23.21
N ARG A 441 -3.37 6.09 -23.41
CA ARG A 441 -2.82 6.49 -24.71
C ARG A 441 -2.56 5.30 -25.63
N GLU A 442 -2.23 4.14 -25.07
CA GLU A 442 -1.82 2.96 -25.82
C GLU A 442 -2.96 1.97 -26.11
N ILE A 443 -4.03 2.00 -25.31
CA ILE A 443 -5.19 1.12 -25.45
C ILE A 443 -6.33 1.90 -26.12
N ASP A 444 -6.56 1.61 -27.40
CA ASP A 444 -7.69 2.17 -28.14
C ASP A 444 -9.02 1.79 -27.48
N GLY A 445 -9.84 2.81 -27.14
CA GLY A 445 -11.17 2.61 -26.61
C GLY A 445 -11.25 2.17 -25.15
N LEU A 446 -10.17 2.31 -24.36
CA LEU A 446 -10.17 1.96 -22.93
C LEU A 446 -11.37 2.55 -22.15
N PRO A 447 -11.74 3.85 -22.30
CA PRO A 447 -12.91 4.40 -21.60
C PRO A 447 -14.22 3.67 -21.94
N ALA A 448 -14.41 3.29 -23.21
CA ALA A 448 -15.60 2.55 -23.63
C ALA A 448 -15.62 1.13 -23.05
N ALA A 449 -14.46 0.45 -23.03
CA ALA A 449 -14.33 -0.86 -22.40
C ALA A 449 -14.65 -0.83 -20.90
N LEU A 450 -14.16 0.18 -20.17
CA LEU A 450 -14.49 0.36 -18.75
C LEU A 450 -15.98 0.63 -18.52
N ALA A 451 -16.64 1.38 -19.42
CA ALA A 451 -18.07 1.64 -19.37
C ALA A 451 -18.94 0.40 -19.63
N GLU A 452 -18.36 -0.67 -20.16
CA GLU A 452 -18.99 -1.97 -20.38
C GLU A 452 -18.54 -3.02 -19.35
N GLY A 453 -17.70 -2.63 -18.37
CA GLY A 453 -17.14 -3.56 -17.37
C GLY A 453 -16.09 -4.52 -17.94
N ALA A 454 -15.46 -4.17 -19.07
CA ALA A 454 -14.45 -4.98 -19.75
C ALA A 454 -13.02 -4.52 -19.38
N PHE A 455 -12.45 -5.12 -18.34
CA PHE A 455 -11.11 -4.78 -17.82
C PHE A 455 -9.95 -5.52 -18.50
N ALA A 456 -10.25 -6.56 -19.29
CA ALA A 456 -9.22 -7.39 -19.92
C ALA A 456 -8.15 -6.61 -20.73
N PRO A 457 -8.49 -5.54 -21.50
CA PRO A 457 -7.48 -4.74 -22.19
C PRO A 457 -6.49 -4.06 -21.22
N LEU A 458 -7.01 -3.49 -20.12
CA LEU A 458 -6.18 -2.86 -19.09
C LEU A 458 -5.29 -3.88 -18.38
N LEU A 459 -5.85 -5.04 -18.01
CA LEU A 459 -5.08 -6.12 -17.39
C LEU A 459 -3.99 -6.66 -18.31
N ALA A 460 -4.27 -6.82 -19.61
CA ALA A 460 -3.27 -7.28 -20.57
C ALA A 460 -2.11 -6.29 -20.68
N TRP A 461 -2.40 -4.98 -20.68
CA TRP A 461 -1.38 -3.94 -20.69
C TRP A 461 -0.55 -3.95 -19.41
N LEU A 462 -1.19 -3.96 -18.23
CA LEU A 462 -0.50 -4.01 -16.93
C LEU A 462 0.33 -5.28 -16.78
N GLY A 463 -0.20 -6.43 -17.22
CA GLY A 463 0.48 -7.71 -17.23
C GLY A 463 1.81 -7.64 -17.99
N LYS A 464 1.81 -7.00 -19.16
CA LYS A 464 3.01 -6.83 -19.98
C LYS A 464 3.97 -5.76 -19.43
N ALA A 465 3.44 -4.59 -19.08
CA ALA A 465 4.23 -3.41 -18.75
C ALA A 465 4.80 -3.43 -17.32
N VAL A 466 4.07 -4.05 -16.37
CA VAL A 466 4.38 -3.99 -14.94
C VAL A 466 4.43 -5.38 -14.31
N HIS A 467 3.34 -6.14 -14.32
CA HIS A 467 3.20 -7.33 -13.46
C HIS A 467 4.24 -8.41 -13.77
N SER A 468 4.39 -8.75 -15.06
CA SER A 468 5.38 -9.75 -15.51
C SER A 468 6.84 -9.32 -15.33
N GLN A 469 7.10 -8.04 -15.04
CA GLN A 469 8.46 -7.54 -14.81
C GLN A 469 8.88 -7.68 -13.35
N ALA A 470 7.93 -7.76 -12.41
CA ALA A 470 8.20 -7.95 -10.98
C ALA A 470 9.37 -7.08 -10.49
N SER A 471 10.39 -7.68 -9.89
CA SER A 471 11.60 -7.02 -9.40
C SER A 471 12.80 -7.11 -10.35
N ARG A 472 12.56 -7.33 -11.65
CA ARG A 472 13.63 -7.42 -12.66
C ARG A 472 14.37 -6.10 -12.87
N TYR A 473 13.65 -4.99 -12.82
CA TYR A 473 14.16 -3.64 -13.03
C TYR A 473 14.09 -2.84 -11.73
N SER A 474 14.85 -1.76 -11.60
CA SER A 474 14.62 -0.80 -10.51
C SER A 474 13.23 -0.16 -10.65
N SER A 475 12.70 0.42 -9.57
CA SER A 475 11.40 1.11 -9.64
C SER A 475 11.41 2.23 -10.69
N HIS A 476 12.47 3.05 -10.74
CA HIS A 476 12.65 4.08 -11.76
C HIS A 476 12.66 3.52 -13.18
N GLU A 477 13.44 2.48 -13.43
CA GLU A 477 13.55 1.89 -14.77
C GLU A 477 12.22 1.23 -15.18
N LEU A 478 11.52 0.56 -14.27
CA LEU A 478 10.22 -0.03 -14.56
C LEU A 478 9.18 1.03 -14.93
N ILE A 479 9.10 2.12 -14.17
CA ILE A 479 8.19 3.24 -14.43
C ILE A 479 8.53 3.88 -15.79
N GLU A 480 9.81 4.16 -16.06
CA GLU A 480 10.23 4.77 -17.32
C GLU A 480 9.98 3.86 -18.52
N ARG A 481 10.23 2.55 -18.38
CA ARG A 481 9.90 1.57 -19.44
C ARG A 481 8.40 1.48 -19.71
N ALA A 482 7.57 1.53 -18.68
CA ALA A 482 6.12 1.41 -18.81
C ALA A 482 5.45 2.70 -19.30
N THR A 483 6.06 3.87 -19.08
CA THR A 483 5.39 5.17 -19.29
C THR A 483 6.11 6.09 -20.27
N GLY A 484 7.38 5.81 -20.58
CA GLY A 484 8.23 6.61 -21.44
C GLY A 484 8.89 7.81 -20.74
N SER A 485 8.69 7.99 -19.43
CA SER A 485 9.28 9.09 -18.66
C SER A 485 9.57 8.71 -17.21
N PRO A 486 10.51 9.40 -16.53
CA PRO A 486 10.69 9.27 -15.08
C PRO A 486 9.41 9.58 -14.29
N LEU A 487 9.35 9.18 -13.02
CA LEU A 487 8.24 9.52 -12.14
C LEU A 487 8.13 11.04 -11.96
N SER A 488 6.93 11.61 -12.16
CA SER A 488 6.64 12.99 -11.81
C SER A 488 5.20 13.14 -11.29
N ALA A 489 4.88 14.30 -10.71
CA ALA A 489 3.52 14.60 -10.26
C ALA A 489 2.59 15.05 -11.40
N ASP A 490 3.06 15.18 -12.64
CA ASP A 490 2.30 15.83 -13.71
C ASP A 490 1.05 15.05 -14.13
N ALA A 491 1.17 13.74 -14.29
CA ALA A 491 0.03 12.88 -14.64
C ALA A 491 -1.05 12.92 -13.54
N PHE A 492 -0.63 12.87 -12.28
CA PHE A 492 -1.55 12.97 -11.13
C PHE A 492 -2.26 14.33 -11.08
N LYS A 493 -1.53 15.45 -11.24
CA LYS A 493 -2.17 16.78 -11.28
C LYS A 493 -3.13 16.94 -12.45
N ALA A 494 -2.77 16.42 -13.63
CA ALA A 494 -3.63 16.45 -14.81
C ALA A 494 -4.91 15.64 -14.59
N HIS A 495 -4.77 14.45 -14.01
CA HIS A 495 -5.88 13.60 -13.59
C HIS A 495 -6.81 14.31 -12.61
N LEU A 496 -6.27 14.86 -11.52
CA LEU A 496 -7.07 15.61 -10.55
C LEU A 496 -7.82 16.78 -11.20
N LYS A 497 -7.14 17.59 -12.02
CA LYS A 497 -7.78 18.71 -12.74
C LYS A 497 -8.93 18.23 -13.62
N MET A 498 -8.73 17.16 -14.38
CA MET A 498 -9.76 16.60 -15.24
C MET A 498 -10.96 16.08 -14.43
N ARG A 499 -10.70 15.32 -13.36
CA ARG A 499 -11.75 14.70 -12.55
C ARG A 499 -12.58 15.70 -11.76
N TYR A 500 -11.93 16.64 -11.09
CA TYR A 500 -12.61 17.50 -10.11
C TYR A 500 -13.02 18.85 -10.69
N LEU A 501 -12.30 19.39 -11.66
CA LEU A 501 -12.59 20.70 -12.26
C LEU A 501 -13.09 20.63 -13.71
N GLY A 502 -12.81 19.54 -14.43
CA GLY A 502 -13.27 19.30 -15.79
C GLY A 502 -14.77 19.13 -15.96
#